data_AF-A0A414IED3-F1
#
_entry.id   AF-A0A414IED3-F1
#
_cell.length_a   1.000
_cell.length_b   1.000
_cell.length_c   1.000
_cell.angle_alpha   90.00
_cell.angle_beta   90.00
_cell.angle_gamma   90.00
#
_symmetry.space_group_name_H-M   'P 1'
#
loop_
_entity.id
_entity.type
_entity.pdbx_description
1 polymer ?
#
loop_
_entity_poly.entity_id
_entity_poly.type
_entity_poly.pdbx_seq_one_letter_code
_entity_poly.pdbx_strand_id
1 'polypeptide(L)'
;MKQRQHIFQSWAIEVITVLLASTISFPVSDALGVRLSILPFVMVACYVALKLIYHLCIFLSAHIISLVSLFCHKPVQSDRQTKDDCALATAISMAGNDDIQMKRMELFHYEYQHEERQYLQQKKREEDEKLQAVLQYARNTFRQFDFSEEEIFQICECVRYFVTNRQALSVNIHIKRRTTVTQISLKNFAWNIAFQYNISRDVTAQFVMQTFHEWFDNSTLDTIRKNLRTTTGNHKIKIDEQIIKHPIISN
;
A
#
# COMPACT_ATOMS: atom_id res chain seq x y z
N MET A 1 16.73 -12.20 14.44
CA MET A 1 16.26 -11.78 13.08
C MET A 1 17.16 -10.74 12.42
N LYS A 2 17.69 -9.73 13.14
CA LYS A 2 18.58 -8.67 12.59
C LYS A 2 19.82 -9.18 11.85
N GLN A 3 20.50 -10.24 12.34
CA GLN A 3 21.72 -10.77 11.70
C GLN A 3 21.48 -11.36 10.30
N ARG A 4 20.34 -12.02 10.05
CA ARG A 4 20.02 -12.55 8.72
C ARG A 4 19.74 -11.42 7.71
N GLN A 5 19.16 -10.32 8.16
CA GLN A 5 18.85 -9.17 7.32
C GLN A 5 20.10 -8.47 6.80
N HIS A 6 21.13 -8.28 7.64
CA HIS A 6 22.41 -7.72 7.21
C HIS A 6 23.15 -8.63 6.22
N ILE A 7 23.02 -9.95 6.36
CA ILE A 7 23.57 -10.91 5.39
C ILE A 7 22.86 -10.77 4.04
N PHE A 8 21.52 -10.80 4.01
CA PHE A 8 20.77 -10.64 2.75
C PHE A 8 21.07 -9.30 2.07
N GLN A 9 21.20 -8.22 2.83
CA GLN A 9 21.57 -6.90 2.30
C GLN A 9 22.98 -6.90 1.69
N SER A 10 23.95 -7.54 2.36
CA SER A 10 25.32 -7.67 1.85
C SER A 10 25.36 -8.43 0.52
N TRP A 11 24.65 -9.56 0.44
CA TRP A 11 24.55 -10.36 -0.79
C TRP A 11 23.85 -9.60 -1.92
N ALA A 12 22.79 -8.84 -1.62
CA ALA A 12 22.10 -8.02 -2.61
C ALA A 12 23.02 -6.94 -3.21
N ILE A 13 23.83 -6.28 -2.38
CA ILE A 13 24.80 -5.27 -2.82
C ILE A 13 25.86 -5.91 -3.74
N GLU A 14 26.37 -7.10 -3.41
CA GLU A 14 27.34 -7.78 -4.26
C GLU A 14 26.75 -8.15 -5.63
N VAL A 15 25.53 -8.71 -5.67
CA VAL A 15 24.86 -9.08 -6.92
C VAL A 15 24.62 -7.86 -7.82
N ILE A 16 24.14 -6.76 -7.25
CA ILE A 16 23.92 -5.51 -7.98
C ILE A 16 25.23 -4.96 -8.54
N THR A 17 26.32 -5.01 -7.76
CA THR A 17 27.63 -4.50 -8.19
C THR A 17 28.18 -5.32 -9.37
N VAL A 18 28.01 -6.65 -9.36
CA VAL A 18 28.41 -7.52 -10.48
C VAL A 18 27.59 -7.23 -11.74
N LEU A 19 26.27 -7.03 -11.59
CA LEU A 19 25.40 -6.68 -12.72
C LEU A 19 25.78 -5.33 -13.34
N LEU A 20 26.09 -4.32 -12.53
CA LEU A 20 26.54 -3.02 -13.01
C LEU A 20 27.91 -3.07 -13.69
N ALA A 21 28.84 -3.87 -13.17
CA ALA A 21 30.10 -4.11 -13.86
C ALA A 21 29.86 -4.72 -15.26
N SER A 22 28.89 -5.64 -15.37
CA SER A 22 28.47 -6.27 -16.64
C SER A 22 27.95 -5.28 -17.66
N THR A 23 27.05 -4.40 -17.25
CA THR A 23 26.44 -3.43 -18.16
C THR A 23 27.43 -2.34 -18.60
N ILE A 24 28.40 -1.98 -17.76
CA ILE A 24 29.38 -0.92 -18.05
C ILE A 24 30.56 -1.44 -18.89
N SER A 25 30.91 -2.72 -18.78
CA SER A 25 32.11 -3.23 -19.46
C SER A 25 31.99 -3.33 -20.97
N PHE A 26 30.77 -3.52 -21.48
CA PHE A 26 30.50 -3.52 -22.92
C PHE A 26 30.77 -2.15 -23.58
N PRO A 27 30.15 -1.03 -23.14
CA PRO A 27 30.43 0.29 -23.70
C PRO A 27 31.87 0.76 -23.44
N VAL A 28 32.49 0.39 -22.32
CA VAL A 28 33.91 0.70 -22.04
C VAL A 28 34.83 -0.03 -23.02
N SER A 29 34.54 -1.30 -23.33
CA SER A 29 35.34 -2.08 -24.29
C SER A 29 35.19 -1.57 -25.72
N ASP A 30 33.98 -1.13 -26.09
CA ASP A 30 33.70 -0.52 -27.39
C ASP A 30 34.43 0.82 -27.55
N ALA A 31 34.38 1.69 -26.53
CA ALA A 31 35.07 2.99 -26.53
C ALA A 31 36.60 2.88 -26.58
N LEU A 32 37.17 1.82 -26.00
CA LEU A 32 38.61 1.55 -25.98
C LEU A 32 39.08 0.72 -27.19
N GLY A 33 38.18 0.30 -28.09
CA GLY A 33 38.51 -0.50 -29.27
C GLY A 33 39.13 -1.86 -28.94
N VAL A 34 38.76 -2.47 -27.80
CA VAL A 34 39.40 -3.68 -27.29
C VAL A 34 38.80 -4.93 -27.95
N ARG A 35 39.62 -5.95 -28.23
CA ARG A 35 39.13 -7.24 -28.73
C ARG A 35 38.22 -7.92 -27.72
N LEU A 36 37.16 -8.58 -28.20
CA LEU A 36 36.15 -9.29 -27.39
C LEU A 36 36.76 -10.35 -26.45
N SER A 37 37.94 -10.89 -26.77
CA SER A 37 38.70 -11.82 -25.93
C SER A 37 39.19 -11.21 -24.60
N ILE A 38 39.25 -9.88 -24.48
CA ILE A 38 39.76 -9.16 -23.30
C ILE A 38 38.60 -8.65 -22.42
N LEU A 39 37.36 -8.74 -22.89
CA LEU A 39 36.14 -8.36 -22.16
C LEU A 39 36.08 -8.88 -20.69
N PRO A 40 36.42 -10.14 -20.36
CA PRO A 40 36.38 -10.61 -18.97
C PRO A 40 37.40 -9.89 -18.06
N PHE A 41 38.51 -9.40 -18.60
CA PHE A 41 39.47 -8.62 -17.83
C PHE A 41 38.98 -7.18 -17.60
N VAL A 42 38.31 -6.60 -18.60
CA VAL A 42 37.65 -5.29 -18.46
C VAL A 42 36.53 -5.37 -17.41
N MET A 43 35.75 -6.45 -17.42
CA MET A 43 34.75 -6.77 -16.39
C MET A 43 35.29 -6.75 -14.97
N VAL A 44 36.41 -7.45 -14.75
CA VAL A 44 37.04 -7.51 -13.43
C VAL A 44 37.57 -6.12 -13.03
N ALA A 45 38.18 -5.38 -13.96
CA ALA A 45 38.66 -4.03 -13.70
C ALA A 45 37.52 -3.06 -13.34
N CYS A 46 36.41 -3.10 -14.06
CA CYS A 46 35.21 -2.32 -13.76
C CYS A 46 34.61 -2.69 -12.40
N TYR A 47 34.54 -3.98 -12.06
CA TYR A 47 34.08 -4.43 -10.75
C TYR A 47 34.94 -3.89 -9.60
N VAL A 48 36.27 -3.97 -9.73
CA VAL A 48 37.21 -3.44 -8.72
C VAL A 48 37.05 -1.93 -8.56
N ALA A 49 36.94 -1.20 -9.68
CA ALA A 49 36.74 0.26 -9.64
C ALA A 49 35.41 0.63 -8.95
N LEU A 50 34.31 -0.03 -9.28
CA LEU A 50 33.00 0.19 -8.64
C LEU A 50 33.06 -0.10 -7.14
N LYS A 51 33.75 -1.17 -6.72
CA LYS A 51 33.91 -1.53 -5.31
C LYS A 51 34.73 -0.49 -4.53
N LEU A 52 35.77 0.07 -5.15
CA LEU A 52 36.56 1.16 -4.56
C LEU A 52 35.72 2.44 -4.42
N ILE A 53 34.95 2.81 -5.44
CA ILE A 53 34.04 3.96 -5.39
C ILE A 53 33.01 3.78 -4.27
N TYR A 54 32.41 2.60 -4.15
CA TYR A 54 31.46 2.29 -3.09
C TYR A 54 32.04 2.48 -1.69
N HIS A 55 33.25 1.94 -1.44
CA HIS A 55 33.93 2.14 -0.16
C HIS A 55 34.29 3.61 0.11
N LEU A 56 34.70 4.35 -0.94
CA LEU A 56 34.96 5.78 -0.84
C LEU A 56 33.68 6.56 -0.47
N CYS A 57 32.53 6.20 -1.05
CA CYS A 57 31.25 6.81 -0.72
C CYS A 57 30.83 6.57 0.75
N ILE A 58 31.07 5.36 1.28
CA ILE A 58 30.83 5.05 2.70
C ILE A 58 31.76 5.86 3.61
N PHE A 59 33.04 5.92 3.25
CA PHE A 59 34.02 6.67 4.02
C PHE A 59 33.69 8.17 4.05
N LEU A 60 33.31 8.72 2.90
CA LEU A 60 32.93 10.13 2.79
C LEU A 60 31.64 10.45 3.55
N SER A 61 30.63 9.56 3.50
CA SER A 61 29.38 9.76 4.24
C SER A 61 29.60 9.71 5.75
N ALA A 62 30.46 8.81 6.24
CA ALA A 62 30.85 8.76 7.65
C ALA A 62 31.56 10.05 8.09
N HIS A 63 32.44 10.59 7.24
CA HIS A 63 33.10 11.87 7.50
C HIS A 63 32.15 13.06 7.51
N ILE A 64 31.17 13.11 6.61
CA ILE A 64 30.15 14.16 6.58
C ILE A 64 29.28 14.10 7.85
N ILE A 65 28.83 12.92 8.26
CA ILE A 65 28.05 12.75 9.50
C ILE A 65 28.85 13.19 10.73
N SER A 66 30.14 12.84 10.78
CA SER A 66 31.05 13.29 11.84
C SER A 66 31.21 14.82 11.85
N LEU A 67 31.39 15.44 10.68
CA LEU A 67 31.53 16.90 10.58
C LEU A 67 30.24 17.64 10.99
N VAL A 68 29.08 17.11 10.62
CA VAL A 68 27.76 17.65 10.97
C VAL A 68 27.52 17.52 12.47
N SER A 69 27.90 16.40 13.10
CA SER A 69 27.83 16.24 14.56
C SER A 69 28.73 17.23 15.32
N LEU A 70 29.88 17.57 14.74
CA LEU A 70 30.82 18.56 15.31
C LEU A 70 30.25 19.98 15.24
N PHE A 71 29.54 20.33 14.16
CA PHE A 71 28.91 21.64 13.99
C PHE A 71 27.67 21.84 14.87
N CYS A 72 26.96 20.77 15.22
CA CYS A 72 25.79 20.83 16.09
C CYS A 72 26.11 20.95 17.60
N HIS A 73 27.34 20.63 18.02
CA HIS A 73 27.78 20.78 19.42
C HIS A 73 28.67 22.02 19.61
N LYS A 74 28.04 23.20 19.77
CA LYS A 74 28.65 24.32 20.50
C LYS A 74 28.16 24.29 21.95
N PRO A 75 28.97 23.91 22.95
CA PRO A 75 28.72 24.29 24.32
C PRO A 75 29.38 25.65 24.59
N VAL A 76 28.58 26.54 25.16
CA VAL A 76 29.00 27.80 25.76
C VAL A 76 30.00 27.51 26.88
N GLN A 77 31.17 28.15 26.81
CA GLN A 77 32.16 28.19 27.88
C GLN A 77 31.58 28.93 29.10
N SER A 78 31.63 28.29 30.27
CA SER A 78 31.61 28.98 31.58
C SER A 78 32.65 28.31 32.49
N ASP A 79 33.32 29.17 33.25
CA ASP A 79 34.63 29.01 33.85
C ASP A 79 34.60 28.36 35.26
N ARG A 80 35.80 27.92 35.71
CA ARG A 80 36.25 27.55 37.08
C ARG A 80 36.01 26.14 37.66
N GLN A 81 37.03 25.30 37.48
CA GLN A 81 37.93 24.72 38.50
C GLN A 81 37.36 23.97 39.74
N THR A 82 37.42 22.63 39.69
CA THR A 82 38.03 21.71 40.69
C THR A 82 38.20 20.33 40.03
N LYS A 83 39.45 19.86 39.92
CA LYS A 83 39.86 18.96 38.82
C LYS A 83 39.72 17.45 39.07
N ASP A 84 39.58 16.97 40.31
CA ASP A 84 39.77 15.53 40.56
C ASP A 84 38.52 14.78 41.11
N ASP A 85 37.54 15.46 41.74
CA ASP A 85 36.25 14.84 42.11
C ASP A 85 35.17 15.00 41.02
N CYS A 86 35.37 15.97 40.13
CA CYS A 86 34.45 16.29 39.04
C CYS A 86 34.49 15.22 37.94
N ALA A 87 35.66 14.62 37.65
CA ALA A 87 35.79 13.65 36.56
C ALA A 87 34.98 12.36 36.80
N LEU A 88 34.90 11.88 38.05
CA LEU A 88 34.13 10.69 38.42
C LEU A 88 32.62 10.99 38.44
N ALA A 89 32.20 12.13 39.02
CA ALA A 89 30.81 12.56 39.03
C ALA A 89 30.29 12.87 37.61
N THR A 90 31.12 13.47 36.75
CA THR A 90 30.83 13.68 35.33
C THR A 90 30.75 12.36 34.57
N ALA A 91 31.65 11.39 34.81
CA ALA A 91 31.57 10.08 34.15
C ALA A 91 30.32 9.27 34.57
N ILE A 92 29.96 9.28 35.85
CA ILE A 92 28.74 8.62 36.37
C ILE A 92 27.48 9.34 35.84
N SER A 93 27.50 10.67 35.78
CA SER A 93 26.39 11.47 35.25
C SER A 93 26.22 11.33 33.73
N MET A 94 27.32 11.21 32.97
CA MET A 94 27.29 10.96 31.52
C MET A 94 26.75 9.56 31.20
N ALA A 95 27.20 8.53 31.93
CA ALA A 95 26.70 7.16 31.75
C ALA A 95 25.20 7.03 32.11
N GLY A 96 24.75 7.70 33.17
CA GLY A 96 23.33 7.74 33.54
C GLY A 96 22.47 8.57 32.58
N ASN A 97 22.99 9.67 32.04
CA ASN A 97 22.29 10.49 31.06
C ASN A 97 22.16 9.76 29.71
N ASP A 98 23.19 9.02 29.28
CA ASP A 98 23.14 8.22 28.06
C ASP A 98 22.13 7.06 28.17
N ASP A 99 22.05 6.39 29.34
CA ASP A 99 21.01 5.38 29.63
C ASP A 99 19.59 6.00 29.62
N ILE A 100 19.43 7.21 30.19
CA ILE A 100 18.15 7.93 30.17
C ILE A 100 17.76 8.33 28.73
N GLN A 101 18.70 8.82 27.93
CA GLN A 101 18.45 9.18 26.53
C GLN A 101 18.14 7.94 25.68
N MET A 102 18.85 6.84 25.91
CA MET A 102 18.56 5.56 25.26
C MET A 102 17.15 5.06 25.59
N LYS A 103 16.76 5.08 26.88
CA LYS A 103 15.40 4.71 27.31
C LYS A 103 14.32 5.61 26.72
N ARG A 104 14.57 6.93 26.62
CA ARG A 104 13.64 7.87 25.98
C ARG A 104 13.50 7.60 24.49
N MET A 105 14.61 7.34 23.80
CA MET A 105 14.59 6.96 22.38
C MET A 105 13.84 5.65 22.16
N GLU A 106 14.05 4.65 23.02
CA GLU A 106 13.36 3.36 22.96
C GLU A 106 11.85 3.52 23.21
N LEU A 107 11.48 4.30 24.23
CA LEU A 107 10.07 4.58 24.53
C LEU A 107 9.39 5.31 23.37
N PHE A 108 10.04 6.33 22.80
CA PHE A 108 9.51 7.04 21.62
C PHE A 108 9.32 6.10 20.42
N HIS A 109 10.30 5.22 20.15
CA HIS A 109 10.18 4.25 19.07
C HIS A 109 9.03 3.27 19.30
N TYR A 110 8.86 2.80 20.54
CA TYR A 110 7.77 1.91 20.93
C TYR A 110 6.40 2.59 20.79
N GLU A 111 6.26 3.83 21.28
CA GLU A 111 5.03 4.62 21.18
C GLU A 111 4.66 4.87 19.71
N TYR A 112 5.63 5.29 18.89
CA TYR A 112 5.41 5.49 17.45
C TYR A 112 4.91 4.21 16.76
N GLN A 113 5.56 3.07 17.00
CA GLN A 113 5.13 1.78 16.43
C GLN A 113 3.75 1.34 16.95
N HIS A 114 3.42 1.68 18.18
CA HIS A 114 2.14 1.36 18.77
C HIS A 114 1.03 2.22 18.14
N GLU A 115 1.23 3.53 18.01
CA GLU A 115 0.30 4.45 17.35
C GLU A 115 0.10 4.09 15.87
N GLU A 116 1.17 3.76 15.14
CA GLU A 116 1.08 3.31 13.75
C GLU A 116 0.21 2.06 13.61
N ARG A 117 0.41 1.07 14.50
CA ARG A 117 -0.42 -0.15 14.52
C ARG A 117 -1.88 0.16 14.85
N GLN A 118 -2.13 1.03 15.82
CA GLN A 118 -3.48 1.45 16.18
C GLN A 118 -4.17 2.16 15.02
N TYR A 119 -3.47 3.07 14.34
CA TYR A 119 -3.98 3.76 13.17
C TYR A 119 -4.33 2.79 12.04
N LEU A 120 -3.43 1.87 11.70
CA LEU A 120 -3.68 0.85 10.67
C LEU A 120 -4.84 -0.08 11.04
N GLN A 121 -4.94 -0.47 12.32
CA GLN A 121 -6.03 -1.32 12.80
C GLN A 121 -7.38 -0.60 12.75
N GLN A 122 -7.42 0.68 13.13
CA GLN A 122 -8.62 1.50 13.06
C GLN A 122 -9.07 1.68 11.61
N LYS A 123 -8.14 2.01 10.70
CA LYS A 123 -8.43 2.12 9.28
C LYS A 123 -8.97 0.80 8.70
N LYS A 124 -8.36 -0.33 9.05
CA LYS A 124 -8.84 -1.65 8.62
C LYS A 124 -10.26 -1.94 9.14
N ARG A 125 -10.53 -1.61 10.40
CA ARG A 125 -11.85 -1.77 11.01
C ARG A 125 -12.91 -0.94 10.28
N GLU A 126 -12.61 0.32 9.96
CA GLU A 126 -13.50 1.20 9.21
C GLU A 126 -13.78 0.66 7.79
N GLU A 127 -12.75 0.15 7.10
CA GLU A 127 -12.91 -0.48 5.79
C GLU A 127 -13.75 -1.77 5.87
N ASP A 128 -13.54 -2.60 6.89
CA ASP A 128 -14.28 -3.84 7.12
C ASP A 128 -15.75 -3.57 7.48
N GLU A 129 -16.02 -2.58 8.34
CA GLU A 129 -17.38 -2.13 8.69
C GLU A 129 -18.11 -1.58 7.46
N LYS A 130 -17.42 -0.79 6.64
CA LYS A 130 -17.95 -0.26 5.38
C LYS A 130 -18.32 -1.39 4.41
N LEU A 131 -17.43 -2.37 4.25
CA LEU A 131 -17.67 -3.56 3.43
C LEU A 131 -18.86 -4.35 3.97
N GLN A 132 -18.93 -4.57 5.28
CA GLN A 132 -20.04 -5.29 5.91
C GLN A 132 -21.38 -4.59 5.69
N ALA A 133 -21.43 -3.26 5.81
CA ALA A 133 -22.65 -2.49 5.54
C ALA A 133 -23.13 -2.67 4.09
N VAL A 134 -22.22 -2.65 3.13
CA VAL A 134 -22.55 -2.87 1.71
C VAL A 134 -23.00 -4.29 1.41
N LEU A 135 -22.38 -5.30 2.02
CA LEU A 135 -22.82 -6.68 1.89
C LEU A 135 -24.18 -6.91 2.54
N GLN A 136 -24.45 -6.25 3.67
CA GLN A 136 -25.77 -6.28 4.31
C GLN A 136 -26.83 -5.61 3.43
N TYR A 137 -26.50 -4.48 2.80
CA TYR A 137 -27.36 -3.83 1.81
C TYR A 137 -27.67 -4.77 0.64
N ALA A 138 -26.66 -5.42 0.06
CA ALA A 138 -26.84 -6.37 -1.03
C ALA A 138 -27.77 -7.53 -0.61
N ARG A 139 -27.48 -8.15 0.54
CA ARG A 139 -28.30 -9.27 1.06
C ARG A 139 -29.75 -8.85 1.31
N ASN A 140 -29.97 -7.72 1.96
CA ASN A 140 -31.32 -7.22 2.25
C ASN A 140 -32.08 -6.79 0.99
N THR A 141 -31.36 -6.31 -0.02
CA THR A 141 -31.95 -5.94 -1.30
C THR A 141 -32.47 -7.18 -2.02
N PHE A 142 -31.65 -8.22 -2.16
CA PHE A 142 -32.03 -9.41 -2.91
C PHE A 142 -32.98 -10.36 -2.17
N ARG A 143 -33.01 -10.32 -0.83
CA ARG A 143 -34.02 -11.03 -0.01
C ARG A 143 -35.46 -10.59 -0.27
N GLN A 144 -35.68 -9.39 -0.80
CA GLN A 144 -37.02 -8.90 -1.16
C GLN A 144 -37.55 -9.51 -2.47
N PHE A 145 -36.75 -10.36 -3.11
CA PHE A 145 -37.07 -11.06 -4.35
C PHE A 145 -36.91 -12.56 -4.14
N ASP A 146 -37.41 -13.36 -5.08
CA ASP A 146 -37.38 -14.82 -5.03
C ASP A 146 -36.01 -15.39 -5.46
N PHE A 147 -34.93 -14.95 -4.82
CA PHE A 147 -33.60 -15.55 -4.94
C PHE A 147 -33.36 -16.56 -3.82
N SER A 148 -32.68 -17.64 -4.16
CA SER A 148 -32.16 -18.60 -3.18
C SER A 148 -31.05 -17.98 -2.33
N GLU A 149 -30.80 -18.51 -1.13
CA GLU A 149 -29.70 -18.02 -0.29
C GLU A 149 -28.33 -18.28 -0.96
N GLU A 150 -28.22 -19.30 -1.82
CA GLU A 150 -27.04 -19.58 -2.64
C GLU A 150 -26.80 -18.49 -3.70
N GLU A 151 -27.84 -18.09 -4.44
CA GLU A 151 -27.77 -16.98 -5.41
C GLU A 151 -27.43 -15.66 -4.71
N ILE A 152 -28.04 -15.38 -3.55
CA ILE A 152 -27.76 -14.18 -2.74
C ILE A 152 -26.31 -14.21 -2.25
N PHE A 153 -25.81 -15.36 -1.81
CA PHE A 153 -24.42 -15.53 -1.41
C PHE A 153 -23.47 -15.24 -2.58
N GLN A 154 -23.73 -15.79 -3.77
CA GLN A 154 -22.95 -15.50 -4.98
C GLN A 154 -22.94 -14.01 -5.31
N ILE A 155 -24.08 -13.32 -5.25
CA ILE A 155 -24.15 -11.86 -5.47
C ILE A 155 -23.29 -11.13 -4.44
N CYS A 156 -23.35 -11.51 -3.16
CA CYS A 156 -22.52 -10.92 -2.11
C CYS A 156 -21.02 -11.12 -2.38
N GLU A 157 -20.60 -12.30 -2.85
CA GLU A 157 -19.20 -12.54 -3.23
C GLU A 157 -18.78 -11.68 -4.43
N CYS A 158 -19.65 -11.51 -5.42
CA CYS A 158 -19.40 -10.62 -6.56
C CYS A 158 -19.24 -9.17 -6.09
N VAL A 159 -20.09 -8.73 -5.17
CA VAL A 159 -20.00 -7.39 -4.56
C VAL A 159 -18.71 -7.22 -3.78
N ARG A 160 -18.32 -8.20 -2.95
CA ARG A 160 -17.04 -8.17 -2.21
C ARG A 160 -15.88 -8.04 -3.18
N TYR A 161 -15.82 -8.89 -4.20
CA TYR A 161 -14.75 -8.82 -5.21
C TYR A 161 -14.74 -7.47 -5.92
N PHE A 162 -15.91 -6.96 -6.30
CA PHE A 162 -16.08 -5.68 -6.99
C PHE A 162 -15.53 -4.50 -6.20
N VAL A 163 -15.87 -4.39 -4.92
CA VAL A 163 -15.43 -3.25 -4.09
C VAL A 163 -13.98 -3.37 -3.64
N THR A 164 -13.49 -4.59 -3.38
CA THR A 164 -12.10 -4.83 -2.95
C THR A 164 -11.11 -4.66 -4.11
N ASN A 165 -11.42 -5.20 -5.29
CA ASN A 165 -10.48 -5.20 -6.42
C ASN A 165 -10.74 -4.07 -7.43
N ARG A 166 -11.85 -3.32 -7.29
CA ARG A 166 -12.31 -2.31 -8.25
C ARG A 166 -12.42 -2.88 -9.67
N GLN A 167 -12.86 -4.12 -9.76
CA GLN A 167 -12.97 -4.89 -11.00
C GLN A 167 -14.16 -5.85 -10.92
N ALA A 168 -14.78 -6.12 -12.07
CA ALA A 168 -15.85 -7.09 -12.15
C ALA A 168 -15.29 -8.53 -12.10
N LEU A 169 -16.00 -9.44 -11.44
CA LEU A 169 -15.60 -10.84 -11.33
C LEU A 169 -16.00 -11.59 -12.61
N SER A 170 -15.03 -12.04 -13.41
CA SER A 170 -15.29 -12.71 -14.69
C SER A 170 -15.61 -14.21 -14.61
N VAL A 171 -15.93 -14.72 -13.42
CA VAL A 171 -16.26 -16.14 -13.21
C VAL A 171 -17.69 -16.42 -13.66
N ASN A 172 -17.96 -17.64 -14.12
CA ASN A 172 -19.25 -18.05 -14.65
C ASN A 172 -20.31 -18.18 -13.54
N ILE A 173 -20.88 -17.03 -13.13
CA ILE A 173 -21.90 -16.91 -12.10
C ILE A 173 -23.28 -17.16 -12.73
N HIS A 174 -23.96 -18.19 -12.26
CA HIS A 174 -25.28 -18.59 -12.78
C HIS A 174 -26.39 -18.03 -11.89
N ILE A 175 -26.68 -16.74 -12.02
CA ILE A 175 -27.84 -16.11 -11.38
C ILE A 175 -28.98 -16.06 -12.39
N LYS A 176 -30.02 -16.84 -12.13
CA LYS A 176 -31.15 -16.97 -13.04
C LYS A 176 -32.03 -15.73 -13.04
N ARG A 177 -32.48 -15.33 -14.23
CA ARG A 177 -33.38 -14.21 -14.42
C ARG A 177 -34.68 -14.39 -13.63
N ARG A 178 -35.13 -13.31 -13.00
CA ARG A 178 -36.44 -13.17 -12.36
C ARG A 178 -37.20 -12.03 -13.03
N THR A 179 -38.42 -12.28 -13.49
CA THR A 179 -39.26 -11.28 -14.16
C THR A 179 -39.64 -10.12 -13.24
N THR A 180 -39.63 -10.36 -11.93
CA THR A 180 -39.88 -9.36 -10.88
C THR A 180 -38.74 -8.36 -10.70
N VAL A 181 -37.56 -8.63 -11.26
CA VAL A 181 -36.36 -7.79 -11.18
C VAL A 181 -36.10 -7.14 -12.54
N THR A 182 -36.08 -5.81 -12.58
CA THR A 182 -35.83 -5.07 -13.82
C THR A 182 -34.35 -4.76 -14.01
N GLN A 183 -33.91 -4.61 -15.26
CA GLN A 183 -32.57 -4.10 -15.58
C GLN A 183 -32.28 -2.75 -14.90
N ILE A 184 -33.30 -1.88 -14.78
CA ILE A 184 -33.14 -0.58 -14.12
C ILE A 184 -32.81 -0.77 -12.63
N SER A 185 -33.50 -1.69 -11.94
CA SER A 185 -33.22 -1.99 -10.53
C SER A 185 -31.79 -2.51 -10.34
N LEU A 186 -31.30 -3.38 -11.23
CA LEU A 186 -29.94 -3.93 -11.17
C LEU A 186 -28.85 -2.88 -11.47
N LYS A 187 -29.10 -1.98 -12.42
CA LYS A 187 -28.18 -0.85 -12.69
C LYS A 187 -28.13 0.11 -11.50
N ASN A 188 -29.29 0.46 -10.92
CA ASN A 188 -29.37 1.30 -9.72
C ASN A 188 -28.66 0.66 -8.53
N PHE A 189 -28.86 -0.65 -8.31
CA PHE A 189 -28.14 -1.43 -7.30
C PHE A 189 -26.62 -1.28 -7.43
N ALA A 190 -26.08 -1.54 -8.62
CA ALA A 190 -24.66 -1.42 -8.88
C ALA A 190 -24.15 0.03 -8.71
N TRP A 191 -24.93 1.02 -9.15
CA TRP A 191 -24.62 2.43 -8.98
C TRP A 191 -24.52 2.81 -7.50
N ASN A 192 -25.48 2.40 -6.67
CA ASN A 192 -25.51 2.72 -5.24
C ASN A 192 -24.23 2.25 -4.54
N ILE A 193 -23.75 1.04 -4.87
CA ILE A 193 -22.51 0.48 -4.32
C ILE A 193 -21.29 1.24 -4.86
N ALA A 194 -21.22 1.42 -6.18
CA ALA A 194 -20.10 2.09 -6.83
C ALA A 194 -19.90 3.52 -6.32
N PHE A 195 -21.00 4.23 -6.04
CA PHE A 195 -20.99 5.58 -5.48
C PHE A 195 -20.27 5.64 -4.13
N GLN A 196 -20.47 4.65 -3.23
CA GLN A 196 -19.82 4.62 -1.91
C GLN A 196 -18.30 4.48 -1.98
N TYR A 197 -17.79 3.83 -3.02
CA TYR A 197 -16.36 3.54 -3.18
C TYR A 197 -15.67 4.41 -4.23
N ASN A 198 -16.41 5.36 -4.82
CA ASN A 198 -15.96 6.16 -5.96
C ASN A 198 -15.41 5.28 -7.10
N ILE A 199 -16.15 4.24 -7.47
CA ILE A 199 -15.79 3.32 -8.56
C ILE A 199 -16.29 3.90 -9.89
N SER A 200 -15.49 3.78 -10.94
CA SER A 200 -15.82 4.34 -12.26
C SER A 200 -17.06 3.67 -12.89
N ARG A 201 -17.75 4.42 -13.75
CA ARG A 201 -18.93 3.92 -14.48
C ARG A 201 -18.59 2.76 -15.40
N ASP A 202 -17.39 2.73 -15.98
CA ASP A 202 -16.94 1.66 -16.86
C ASP A 202 -16.86 0.32 -16.10
N VAL A 203 -16.17 0.32 -14.96
CA VAL A 203 -16.02 -0.88 -14.11
C VAL A 203 -17.38 -1.31 -13.57
N THR A 204 -18.23 -0.36 -13.20
CA THR A 204 -19.57 -0.67 -12.69
C THR A 204 -20.47 -1.27 -13.77
N ALA A 205 -20.38 -0.80 -15.01
CA ALA A 205 -21.10 -1.40 -16.13
C ALA A 205 -20.63 -2.84 -16.42
N GLN A 206 -19.31 -3.10 -16.32
CA GLN A 206 -18.78 -4.46 -16.43
C GLN A 206 -19.32 -5.36 -15.32
N PHE A 207 -19.38 -4.87 -14.08
CA PHE A 207 -19.95 -5.60 -12.94
C PHE A 207 -21.41 -5.99 -13.20
N VAL A 208 -22.21 -5.06 -13.71
CA VAL A 208 -23.61 -5.33 -14.07
C VAL A 208 -23.71 -6.41 -15.14
N MET A 209 -22.91 -6.31 -16.21
CA MET A 209 -22.93 -7.29 -17.31
C MET A 209 -22.49 -8.68 -16.87
N GLN A 210 -21.42 -8.78 -16.07
CA GLN A 210 -20.87 -10.07 -15.66
C GLN A 210 -21.72 -10.75 -14.60
N THR A 211 -22.20 -10.00 -13.60
CA THR A 211 -22.96 -10.56 -12.47
C THR A 211 -24.40 -10.89 -12.87
N PHE A 212 -25.02 -10.05 -13.70
CA PHE A 212 -26.44 -10.19 -14.06
C PHE A 212 -26.64 -10.48 -15.56
N HIS A 213 -25.76 -11.29 -16.15
CA HIS A 213 -25.70 -11.50 -17.60
C HIS A 213 -27.08 -11.82 -18.23
N GLU A 214 -27.88 -12.71 -17.63
CA GLU A 214 -29.19 -13.10 -18.17
C GLU A 214 -30.19 -11.93 -18.34
N TRP A 215 -30.02 -10.83 -17.60
CA TRP A 215 -30.82 -9.62 -17.79
C TRP A 215 -30.27 -8.71 -18.89
N PHE A 216 -28.99 -8.81 -19.21
CA PHE A 216 -28.24 -7.90 -20.07
C PHE A 216 -27.65 -8.56 -21.33
N ASP A 217 -28.01 -9.81 -21.66
CA ASP A 217 -27.51 -10.54 -22.84
C ASP A 217 -27.61 -9.75 -24.16
N ASN A 218 -28.65 -8.92 -24.30
CA ASN A 218 -28.87 -8.07 -25.48
C ASN A 218 -28.41 -6.62 -25.30
N SER A 219 -27.63 -6.32 -24.25
CA SER A 219 -27.17 -4.97 -23.93
C SER A 219 -25.67 -4.84 -24.19
N THR A 220 -25.27 -3.68 -24.70
CA THR A 220 -23.85 -3.34 -24.82
C THR A 220 -23.35 -2.67 -23.55
N LEU A 221 -22.04 -2.80 -23.30
CA LEU A 221 -21.37 -2.14 -22.19
C LEU A 221 -21.61 -0.61 -22.22
N ASP A 222 -21.56 -0.01 -23.42
CA ASP A 222 -21.80 1.42 -23.62
C ASP A 222 -23.21 1.85 -23.21
N THR A 223 -24.22 1.06 -23.57
CA THR A 223 -25.61 1.34 -23.22
C THR A 223 -25.82 1.31 -21.71
N ILE A 224 -25.26 0.31 -21.03
CA ILE A 224 -25.36 0.18 -19.56
C ILE A 224 -24.62 1.33 -18.89
N ARG A 225 -23.38 1.61 -19.34
CA ARG A 225 -22.55 2.70 -18.84
C ARG A 225 -23.26 4.05 -18.89
N LYS A 226 -23.87 4.40 -20.04
CA LYS A 226 -24.60 5.67 -20.23
C LYS A 226 -25.85 5.77 -19.35
N ASN A 227 -26.54 4.66 -19.12
CA ASN A 227 -27.82 4.61 -18.42
C ASN A 227 -27.75 3.91 -17.06
N LEU A 228 -26.61 4.00 -16.36
CA LEU A 228 -26.33 3.27 -15.12
C LEU A 228 -27.18 3.73 -13.92
N ARG A 229 -27.64 4.99 -13.95
CA ARG A 229 -28.48 5.58 -12.92
C ARG A 229 -29.83 5.96 -13.52
N THR A 230 -30.93 5.60 -12.87
CA THR A 230 -32.27 6.07 -13.23
C THR A 230 -33.06 6.43 -11.97
N THR A 231 -33.41 7.72 -11.85
CA THR A 231 -34.12 8.28 -10.69
C THR A 231 -35.63 8.39 -10.92
N THR A 232 -36.09 8.36 -12.16
CA THR A 232 -37.51 8.51 -12.54
C THR A 232 -38.22 7.17 -12.60
N GLY A 233 -39.40 7.08 -12.01
CA GLY A 233 -40.26 5.88 -12.02
C GLY A 233 -40.25 5.09 -10.71
N ASN A 234 -41.18 4.14 -10.58
CA ASN A 234 -41.30 3.30 -9.39
C ASN A 234 -40.49 2.01 -9.55
N HIS A 235 -39.19 2.09 -9.24
CA HIS A 235 -38.28 0.94 -9.25
C HIS A 235 -38.21 0.28 -7.88
N LYS A 236 -38.11 -1.05 -7.86
CA LYS A 236 -37.96 -1.81 -6.61
C LYS A 236 -36.63 -1.50 -5.91
N ILE A 237 -35.57 -1.28 -6.68
CA ILE A 237 -34.30 -0.77 -6.17
C ILE A 237 -34.13 0.67 -6.65
N LYS A 238 -34.28 1.60 -5.72
CA LYS A 238 -34.13 3.04 -5.96
C LYS A 238 -32.68 3.47 -5.81
N ILE A 239 -32.36 4.64 -6.35
CA ILE A 239 -31.07 5.27 -6.10
C ILE A 239 -31.01 5.71 -4.65
N ASP A 240 -29.93 5.32 -3.98
CA ASP A 240 -29.63 5.63 -2.60
C ASP A 240 -28.14 5.96 -2.47
N GLU A 241 -27.85 7.21 -2.17
CA GLU A 241 -26.50 7.74 -1.97
C GLU A 241 -25.98 7.46 -0.55
N GLN A 242 -26.83 6.97 0.36
CA GLN A 242 -26.54 6.78 1.78
C GLN A 242 -26.80 5.34 2.25
N ILE A 243 -26.44 4.35 1.41
CA ILE A 243 -26.55 2.92 1.82
C ILE A 243 -25.63 2.57 2.99
N ILE A 244 -24.62 3.39 3.27
CA ILE A 244 -23.76 3.30 4.44
C ILE A 244 -24.09 4.49 5.36
N LYS A 245 -24.72 4.21 6.49
CA LYS A 245 -24.90 5.23 7.53
C LYS A 245 -23.52 5.51 8.12
N HIS A 246 -23.00 6.71 7.88
CA HIS A 246 -21.79 7.15 8.56
C HIS A 246 -22.11 7.25 10.06
N PRO A 247 -21.20 6.83 10.96
CA PRO A 247 -21.33 7.20 12.36
C PRO A 247 -21.45 8.72 12.40
N ILE A 248 -22.51 9.24 13.00
CA ILE A 248 -22.60 10.66 13.30
C ILE A 248 -21.45 10.91 14.26
N ILE A 249 -20.40 11.57 13.78
CA ILE A 249 -19.38 12.13 14.67
C ILE A 249 -20.10 13.25 15.41
N SER A 250 -20.64 12.93 16.60
CA SER A 250 -21.08 13.94 17.55
C SER A 250 -19.81 14.66 18.01
N ASN A 251 -19.59 15.86 17.47
CA ASN A 251 -18.66 16.82 18.03
C ASN A 251 -19.12 17.25 19.42
#